data_AF-A0A3C1C6D9-F1
#
_entry.id   AF-A0A3C1C6D9-F1
#
_cell.length_a   1.000
_cell.length_b   1.000
_cell.length_c   1.000
_cell.angle_alpha   90.00
_cell.angle_beta   90.00
_cell.angle_gamma   90.00
#
_symmetry.space_group_name_H-M   'P 1'
#
loop_
_entity.id
_entity.type
_entity.pdbx_description
1 polymer ?
#
loop_
_entity_poly.entity_id
_entity_poly.type
_entity_poly.pdbx_seq_one_letter_code
_entity_poly.pdbx_strand_id
1 'polypeptide(L)'
;MYKLPDMMLVLISRKKFCLKILPGTIAIIAMLVLSNLALFAANEKKQEDISISDLAYSLKATLEYDPLLHAGTITKEGRSVRFAVDVPYVLLDWTIVKEVPAPYESVTSLQIKNEFTQTVQEFFELKP
;
A
#
# COMPACT_ATOMS: atom_id res chain seq x y z
N MET A 1 30.71 65.69 16.85
CA MET A 1 31.64 64.96 17.74
C MET A 1 30.80 64.06 18.65
N TYR A 2 31.04 62.73 18.59
CA TYR A 2 30.37 61.61 19.32
C TYR A 2 28.87 61.42 19.03
N LYS A 3 28.34 60.24 18.67
CA LYS A 3 28.47 58.96 19.37
C LYS A 3 28.35 57.76 18.41
N LEU A 4 29.47 57.11 18.11
CA LEU A 4 29.54 55.78 17.48
C LEU A 4 29.45 54.56 18.45
N PRO A 5 29.58 54.65 19.79
CA PRO A 5 29.60 53.44 20.63
C PRO A 5 28.21 52.87 20.94
N ASP A 6 27.13 53.64 20.79
CA ASP A 6 25.77 53.22 21.17
C ASP A 6 25.16 52.22 20.17
N MET A 7 25.41 52.44 18.87
CA MET A 7 24.77 51.64 17.82
C MET A 7 25.34 50.21 17.70
N MET A 8 26.61 50.02 18.05
CA MET A 8 27.26 48.70 18.10
C MET A 8 26.73 47.85 19.26
N LEU A 9 26.45 48.45 20.42
CA LEU A 9 25.92 47.76 21.60
C LEU A 9 24.51 47.20 21.37
N VAL A 10 23.66 47.94 20.66
CA VAL A 10 22.30 47.50 20.30
C VAL A 10 22.34 46.30 19.34
N LEU A 11 23.27 46.29 18.38
CA LEU A 11 23.40 45.19 17.41
C LEU A 11 23.92 43.89 18.06
N ILE A 12 24.84 43.98 19.03
CA ILE A 12 25.37 42.82 19.75
C ILE A 12 24.33 42.21 20.69
N SER A 13 23.50 43.04 21.33
CA SER A 13 22.39 42.59 22.19
C SER A 13 21.33 41.80 21.40
N ARG A 14 20.94 42.29 20.21
CA ARG A 14 19.92 41.64 19.36
C ARG A 14 20.39 40.28 18.81
N LYS A 15 21.68 40.13 18.45
CA LYS A 15 22.23 38.84 17.99
C LYS A 15 22.20 37.75 19.06
N LYS A 16 22.48 38.09 20.33
CA LYS A 16 22.42 37.12 21.43
C LYS A 16 20.99 36.67 21.75
N PHE A 17 20.00 37.53 21.50
CA PHE A 17 18.59 37.22 21.75
C PHE A 17 18.01 36.25 20.70
N CYS A 18 18.34 36.42 19.42
CA CYS A 18 17.90 35.51 18.36
C CYS A 18 18.54 34.11 18.46
N LEU A 19 19.76 33.98 19.00
CA LEU A 19 20.44 32.69 19.08
C LEU A 19 19.88 31.77 20.18
N LYS A 20 19.21 32.33 21.20
CA LYS A 20 18.69 31.56 22.35
C LYS A 20 17.31 30.94 22.11
N ILE A 21 16.57 31.42 21.11
CA ILE A 21 15.20 30.98 20.80
C ILE A 21 15.20 29.83 19.76
N LEU A 22 16.33 29.60 19.11
CA LEU A 22 16.46 28.68 17.98
C LEU A 22 16.25 27.18 18.29
N PRO A 23 16.70 26.60 19.42
CA PRO A 23 16.56 25.15 19.62
C PRO A 23 15.14 24.74 20.03
N GLY A 24 14.40 25.60 20.73
CA GLY A 24 13.06 25.29 21.23
C GLY A 24 12.00 25.26 20.13
N THR A 25 12.05 26.20 19.19
CA THR A 25 11.09 26.26 18.08
C THR A 25 11.33 25.14 17.06
N ILE A 26 12.58 24.79 16.78
CA ILE A 26 12.92 23.65 15.90
C ILE A 26 12.45 22.33 16.51
N ALA A 27 12.63 22.14 17.83
CA ALA A 27 12.17 20.93 18.51
C ALA A 27 10.65 20.76 18.46
N ILE A 28 9.88 21.86 18.62
CA ILE A 28 8.42 21.84 18.54
C ILE A 28 7.94 21.54 17.12
N ILE A 29 8.58 22.13 16.10
CA ILE A 29 8.25 21.85 14.70
C ILE A 29 8.58 20.40 14.35
N ALA A 30 9.73 19.88 14.78
CA ALA A 30 10.08 18.48 14.58
C ALA A 30 9.07 17.53 15.25
N MET A 31 8.65 17.83 16.48
CA MET A 31 7.65 17.04 17.20
C MET A 31 6.28 17.07 16.50
N LEU A 32 5.87 18.24 15.98
CA LEU A 32 4.65 18.39 15.16
C LEU A 32 4.72 17.60 13.85
N VAL A 33 5.87 17.57 13.17
CA VAL A 33 6.06 16.80 11.94
C VAL A 33 6.05 15.28 12.22
N LEU A 34 6.71 14.82 13.29
CA LEU A 34 6.66 13.41 13.70
C LEU A 34 5.25 12.97 14.14
N SER A 35 4.50 13.85 14.81
CA SER A 35 3.12 13.57 15.25
C SER A 35 2.14 13.48 14.08
N ASN A 36 2.37 14.26 13.02
CA ASN A 36 1.57 14.19 11.80
C ASN A 36 1.91 12.97 10.92
N LEU A 37 3.15 12.45 10.98
CA LEU A 37 3.50 11.22 10.25
C LEU A 37 2.71 9.99 10.74
N ALA A 38 2.42 9.91 12.03
CA ALA A 38 1.64 8.83 12.62
C ALA A 38 0.16 8.82 12.17
N LEU A 39 -0.39 9.97 11.79
CA LEU A 39 -1.77 10.10 11.30
C LEU A 39 -1.94 9.62 9.85
N PHE A 40 -0.88 9.61 9.04
CA PHE A 40 -0.92 9.09 7.67
C PHE A 40 -0.76 7.56 7.58
N ALA A 41 -0.27 6.90 8.63
CA ALA A 41 -0.09 5.45 8.65
C ALA A 41 -1.37 4.65 8.97
N ALA A 42 -2.47 5.32 9.35
CA ALA A 42 -3.66 4.64 9.88
C ALA A 42 -4.88 4.64 8.95
N ASN A 43 -4.72 5.06 7.68
CA ASN A 43 -5.80 4.97 6.69
C ASN A 43 -5.52 3.86 5.67
N GLU A 44 -5.20 2.65 6.15
CA GLU A 44 -5.50 1.44 5.39
C GLU A 44 -7.02 1.35 5.34
N LYS A 45 -7.59 1.99 4.31
CA LYS A 45 -8.98 1.76 3.91
C LYS A 45 -9.10 0.24 3.79
N LYS A 46 -9.81 -0.38 4.72
CA LYS A 46 -10.02 -1.82 4.74
C LYS A 46 -10.74 -2.18 3.44
N GLN A 47 -9.96 -2.50 2.42
CA GLN A 47 -10.46 -2.79 1.09
C GLN A 47 -11.21 -4.10 1.22
N GLU A 48 -12.50 -4.07 0.88
CA GLU A 48 -13.37 -5.22 1.03
C GLU A 48 -12.88 -6.35 0.12
N ASP A 49 -12.92 -7.58 0.66
CA ASP A 49 -12.63 -8.80 -0.11
C ASP A 49 -13.66 -8.89 -1.25
N ILE A 50 -13.22 -9.29 -2.44
CA ILE A 50 -14.05 -9.31 -3.66
C ILE A 50 -14.32 -10.72 -4.13
N SER A 51 -15.41 -10.91 -4.88
CA SER A 51 -15.71 -12.19 -5.51
C SER A 51 -14.70 -12.49 -6.62
N ILE A 52 -14.24 -13.73 -6.70
CA ILE A 52 -13.34 -14.16 -7.78
C ILE A 52 -13.99 -14.03 -9.16
N SER A 53 -15.32 -14.17 -9.23
CA SER A 53 -16.09 -13.98 -10.45
C SER A 53 -16.06 -12.54 -10.92
N ASP A 54 -16.09 -11.58 -9.98
CA ASP A 54 -16.01 -10.15 -10.28
C ASP A 54 -14.61 -9.79 -10.80
N LEU A 55 -13.57 -10.40 -10.21
CA LEU A 55 -12.20 -10.27 -10.71
C LEU A 55 -12.10 -10.77 -12.16
N ALA A 56 -12.55 -11.99 -12.44
CA ALA A 56 -12.52 -12.55 -13.78
C ALA A 56 -13.29 -11.69 -14.79
N TYR A 57 -14.48 -11.21 -14.40
CA TYR A 57 -15.29 -10.31 -15.21
C TYR A 57 -14.54 -8.99 -15.50
N SER A 58 -13.96 -8.35 -14.48
CA SER A 58 -13.21 -7.10 -14.63
C SER A 58 -12.01 -7.24 -15.57
N LEU A 59 -11.35 -8.39 -15.55
CA LEU A 59 -10.19 -8.71 -16.37
C LEU A 59 -10.56 -9.09 -17.81
N LYS A 60 -11.85 -9.29 -18.10
CA LYS A 60 -12.37 -9.95 -19.31
C LYS A 60 -11.74 -11.33 -19.52
N ALA A 61 -11.60 -12.07 -18.42
CA ALA A 61 -11.05 -13.41 -18.37
C ALA A 61 -12.15 -14.47 -18.23
N THR A 62 -11.84 -15.70 -18.58
CA THR A 62 -12.69 -16.87 -18.31
C THR A 62 -12.33 -17.45 -16.96
N LEU A 63 -13.35 -17.77 -16.15
CA LEU A 63 -13.18 -18.46 -14.86
C LEU A 63 -13.77 -19.87 -14.96
N GLU A 64 -12.96 -20.86 -14.61
CA GLU A 64 -13.36 -22.26 -14.46
C GLU A 64 -13.14 -22.66 -13.00
N TYR A 65 -14.16 -23.20 -12.33
CA TYR A 65 -14.07 -23.65 -10.93
C TYR A 65 -14.64 -25.05 -10.81
N ASP A 66 -13.87 -25.95 -10.20
CA ASP A 66 -14.28 -27.30 -9.84
C ASP A 66 -14.57 -27.35 -8.33
N PRO A 67 -15.84 -27.44 -7.92
CA PRO A 67 -16.22 -27.48 -6.50
C PRO A 67 -15.83 -28.80 -5.81
N LEU A 68 -15.54 -29.88 -6.55
CA LEU A 68 -15.10 -31.14 -5.95
C LEU A 68 -13.62 -31.09 -5.57
N LEU A 69 -12.82 -30.38 -6.35
CA LEU A 69 -11.39 -30.18 -6.10
C LEU A 69 -11.10 -28.92 -5.30
N HIS A 70 -12.11 -28.08 -5.07
CA HIS A 70 -11.97 -26.73 -4.53
C HIS A 70 -10.84 -25.96 -5.23
N ALA A 71 -10.80 -26.06 -6.55
CA ALA A 71 -9.73 -25.50 -7.37
C ALA A 71 -10.30 -24.84 -8.61
N GLY A 72 -9.61 -23.82 -9.11
CA GLY A 72 -10.05 -23.12 -10.30
C GLY A 72 -8.91 -22.53 -11.12
N THR A 73 -9.28 -22.10 -12.32
CA THR A 73 -8.39 -21.49 -13.29
C THR A 73 -9.02 -20.22 -13.83
N ILE A 74 -8.25 -19.13 -13.85
CA ILE A 74 -8.57 -17.89 -14.56
C ILE A 74 -7.73 -17.86 -15.83
N THR A 75 -8.37 -17.76 -16.99
CA THR A 75 -7.70 -17.77 -18.30
C THR A 75 -7.95 -16.48 -19.06
N LYS A 76 -6.90 -15.85 -19.56
CA LYS A 76 -6.96 -14.65 -20.40
C LYS A 76 -5.88 -14.71 -21.48
N GLU A 77 -6.28 -14.57 -22.74
CA GLU A 77 -5.36 -14.48 -23.89
C GLU A 77 -4.32 -15.63 -23.95
N GLY A 78 -4.74 -16.86 -23.60
CA GLY A 78 -3.87 -18.04 -23.61
C GLY A 78 -2.99 -18.20 -22.36
N ARG A 79 -3.04 -17.24 -21.43
CA ARG A 79 -2.35 -17.30 -20.13
C ARG A 79 -3.32 -17.74 -19.04
N SER A 80 -2.81 -18.44 -18.04
CA SER A 80 -3.61 -19.08 -16.99
C SER A 80 -3.06 -18.82 -15.60
N VAL A 81 -3.97 -18.55 -14.67
CA VAL A 81 -3.71 -18.50 -13.22
C VAL A 81 -4.52 -19.62 -12.57
N ARG A 82 -3.86 -20.51 -11.86
CA ARG A 82 -4.52 -21.57 -11.08
C ARG A 82 -4.47 -21.28 -9.60
N PHE A 83 -5.55 -21.59 -8.92
CA PHE A 83 -5.71 -21.41 -7.49
C PHE A 83 -6.48 -22.59 -6.88
N ALA A 84 -6.37 -22.75 -5.57
CA ALA A 84 -7.20 -23.65 -4.79
C ALA A 84 -7.66 -22.95 -3.51
N VAL A 85 -8.85 -23.29 -3.03
CA VAL A 85 -9.40 -22.78 -1.77
C VAL A 85 -8.52 -23.26 -0.62
N ASP A 86 -8.34 -22.42 0.38
CA ASP A 86 -7.50 -22.67 1.57
C ASP A 86 -6.00 -22.94 1.27
N VAL A 87 -5.56 -22.77 0.02
CA VAL A 87 -4.16 -22.87 -0.38
C VAL A 87 -3.59 -21.46 -0.61
N PRO A 88 -2.55 -21.04 0.15
CA PRO A 88 -2.03 -19.67 0.08
C PRO A 88 -1.05 -19.47 -1.09
N TYR A 89 -1.36 -20.03 -2.26
CA TYR A 89 -0.51 -19.93 -3.44
C TYR A 89 -1.35 -19.87 -4.72
N VAL A 90 -0.81 -19.21 -5.73
CA VAL A 90 -1.28 -19.26 -7.11
C VAL A 90 -0.17 -19.72 -8.05
N LEU A 91 -0.56 -20.45 -9.08
CA LEU A 91 0.33 -20.92 -10.13
C LEU A 91 0.04 -20.16 -11.43
N LEU A 92 1.01 -19.40 -11.89
CA LEU A 92 0.93 -18.56 -13.08
C LEU A 92 1.64 -19.28 -14.25
N ASP A 93 0.91 -19.53 -15.34
CA ASP A 93 1.36 -20.22 -16.55
C ASP A 93 2.19 -21.49 -16.28
N TRP A 94 1.80 -22.27 -15.27
CA TRP A 94 2.47 -23.52 -14.85
C TRP A 94 3.94 -23.39 -14.43
N THR A 95 4.50 -22.18 -14.40
CA THR A 95 5.95 -21.97 -14.26
C THR A 95 6.30 -21.15 -13.04
N ILE A 96 5.43 -20.25 -12.62
CA ILE A 96 5.68 -19.32 -11.52
C ILE A 96 4.69 -19.61 -10.39
N VAL A 97 5.20 -19.86 -9.20
CA VAL A 97 4.38 -19.95 -7.98
C VAL A 97 4.52 -18.64 -7.21
N LYS A 98 3.40 -18.06 -6.79
CA LYS A 98 3.35 -16.87 -5.93
C LYS A 98 2.55 -17.17 -4.67
N GLU A 99 3.10 -16.81 -3.53
CA GLU A 99 2.39 -16.85 -2.25
C GLU A 99 1.42 -15.67 -2.19
N VAL A 100 0.15 -15.97 -1.93
CA VAL A 100 -0.93 -14.99 -1.80
C VAL A 100 -1.94 -15.52 -0.79
N PRO A 101 -2.74 -14.67 -0.12
CA PRO A 101 -3.79 -15.16 0.75
C PRO A 101 -4.75 -16.10 0.01
N ALA A 102 -5.09 -17.21 0.66
CA ALA A 102 -5.94 -18.22 0.07
C ALA A 102 -7.33 -17.65 -0.27
N PRO A 103 -7.89 -17.99 -1.45
CA PRO A 103 -9.32 -17.87 -1.69
C PRO A 103 -10.10 -18.63 -0.63
N TYR A 104 -11.25 -18.10 -0.23
CA TYR A 104 -12.12 -18.73 0.76
C TYR A 104 -13.58 -18.70 0.30
N GLU A 105 -14.34 -19.73 0.68
CA GLU A 105 -15.76 -19.78 0.41
C GLU A 105 -16.52 -18.92 1.43
N SER A 106 -17.32 -17.98 0.93
CA SER A 106 -18.31 -17.25 1.72
C SER A 106 -19.70 -17.86 1.49
N VAL A 107 -20.70 -17.35 2.22
CA VAL A 107 -22.10 -17.79 2.10
C VAL A 107 -22.65 -17.63 0.67
N THR A 108 -22.12 -16.67 -0.09
CA THR A 108 -22.67 -16.27 -1.40
C THR A 108 -21.75 -16.57 -2.58
N SER A 109 -20.43 -16.57 -2.39
CA SER A 109 -19.47 -16.78 -3.48
C SER A 109 -18.06 -17.10 -2.96
N LEU A 110 -17.17 -17.47 -3.88
CA LEU A 110 -15.74 -17.57 -3.60
C LEU A 110 -15.12 -16.17 -3.54
N GLN A 111 -14.55 -15.83 -2.39
CA GLN A 111 -13.99 -14.53 -2.08
C GLN A 111 -12.47 -14.59 -2.08
N ILE A 112 -11.85 -13.46 -2.43
CA ILE A 112 -10.40 -13.30 -2.50
C ILE A 112 -9.98 -11.99 -1.87
N LYS A 113 -8.79 -11.99 -1.27
CA LYS A 113 -8.17 -10.77 -0.74
C LYS A 113 -7.57 -9.91 -1.84
N ASN A 114 -7.32 -8.65 -1.51
CA ASN A 114 -6.77 -7.68 -2.45
C ASN A 114 -5.40 -8.09 -3.02
N GLU A 115 -4.54 -8.74 -2.23
CA GLU A 115 -3.21 -9.18 -2.65
C GLU A 115 -3.29 -10.25 -3.76
N PHE A 116 -4.30 -11.12 -3.70
CA PHE A 116 -4.60 -12.06 -4.77
C PHE A 116 -4.98 -11.31 -6.03
N THR A 117 -5.92 -10.36 -5.92
CA THR A 117 -6.37 -9.51 -7.04
C THR A 117 -5.22 -8.79 -7.72
N GLN A 118 -4.35 -8.15 -6.93
CA GLN A 118 -3.17 -7.43 -7.43
C GLN A 118 -2.22 -8.37 -8.17
N THR A 119 -1.90 -9.53 -7.58
CA THR A 119 -1.00 -10.52 -8.19
C THR A 119 -1.52 -11.00 -9.55
N VAL A 120 -2.82 -11.25 -9.66
CA VAL A 120 -3.46 -11.70 -10.91
C VAL A 120 -3.52 -10.58 -11.94
N GLN A 121 -3.85 -9.36 -11.52
CA GLN A 121 -3.86 -8.19 -12.41
C GLN A 121 -2.48 -7.91 -12.98
N GLU A 122 -1.46 -7.78 -12.12
CA GLU A 122 -0.07 -7.57 -12.53
C GLU A 122 0.40 -8.64 -13.51
N PHE A 123 0.10 -9.91 -13.22
CA PHE A 123 0.46 -11.00 -14.11
C PHE A 123 -0.13 -10.81 -15.51
N PHE A 124 -1.42 -10.51 -15.63
CA PHE A 124 -2.06 -10.34 -16.95
C PHE A 124 -1.73 -9.03 -17.66
N GLU A 125 -1.33 -7.98 -16.93
CA GLU A 125 -0.93 -6.69 -17.52
C GLU A 125 0.50 -6.71 -18.05
N LEU A 126 1.39 -7.49 -17.43
CA LEU A 126 2.73 -7.74 -17.94
C LEU A 126 2.62 -8.44 -19.29
N LYS A 127 2.85 -7.69 -20.38
CA LYS A 127 2.98 -8.27 -21.72
C LYS A 127 4.21 -9.18 -21.77
N PRO A 128 4.12 -10.36 -22.40
CA PRO A 128 5.26 -11.23 -22.61
C PRO A 128 6.36 -10.58 -23.47
#